data_AF-A0A7S1Q466-F1
#
_entry.id   AF-A0A7S1Q466-F1
#
_cell.length_a   1.000
_cell.length_b   1.000
_cell.length_c   1.000
_cell.angle_alpha   90.00
_cell.angle_beta   90.00
_cell.angle_gamma   90.00
#
_symmetry.space_group_name_H-M   'P 1'
#
loop_
_entity.id
_entity.type
_entity.pdbx_description
1 polymer ?
#
loop_
_entity_poly.entity_id
_entity_poly.type
_entity_poly.pdbx_seq_one_letter_code
_entity_poly.pdbx_strand_id
1 'polypeptide(L)'
;VSKSQKGQGAAAFNIKLTELGGTRKKDMNSLPQSYDLPEVRYERVKLLFSGYDDDDNACFVYPQHSANAGEEVNIPATKLSEQHQQFLAVGMPVDIMHIGADEEMGISELWTDVNVPTSYEYTVENLRMKGMYKMAVLKECDGLVSVTDNIQPGDKIKVTIRPDGKCSFGGKL
;
A
#
# COMPACT_ATOMS: atom_id res chain seq x y z
N VAL A 1 -26.77 -2.63 6.00
CA VAL A 1 -27.43 -3.56 5.06
C VAL A 1 -28.92 -3.24 5.04
N SER A 2 -29.42 -2.51 4.04
CA SER A 2 -30.86 -2.33 3.84
C SER A 2 -31.31 -3.26 2.72
N LYS A 3 -32.01 -4.35 3.07
CA LYS A 3 -32.68 -5.23 2.11
C LYS A 3 -33.98 -4.57 1.67
N SER A 4 -33.98 -3.96 0.50
CA SER A 4 -35.22 -3.55 -0.18
C SER A 4 -35.80 -4.78 -0.87
N GLN A 5 -36.90 -5.29 -0.33
CA GLN A 5 -37.65 -6.38 -0.93
C GLN A 5 -38.85 -5.77 -1.67
N LYS A 6 -38.77 -5.70 -3.01
CA LYS A 6 -39.92 -5.41 -3.87
C LYS A 6 -40.14 -6.59 -4.82
N GLY A 7 -41.28 -7.25 -4.62
CA GLY A 7 -42.18 -7.88 -5.60
C GLY A 7 -41.61 -8.74 -6.74
N GLN A 8 -42.00 -10.03 -6.73
CA GLN A 8 -42.19 -10.92 -7.90
C GLN A 8 -41.01 -11.20 -8.86
N GLY A 9 -39.80 -10.71 -8.61
CA GLY A 9 -38.59 -11.10 -9.33
C GLY A 9 -37.77 -12.17 -8.61
N ALA A 10 -37.03 -12.99 -9.35
CA ALA A 10 -36.00 -13.87 -8.79
C ALA A 10 -34.99 -13.05 -7.96
N ALA A 11 -34.53 -13.60 -6.84
CA ALA A 11 -33.57 -12.91 -5.99
C ALA A 11 -32.27 -12.64 -6.77
N ALA A 12 -31.86 -11.38 -6.79
CA ALA A 12 -30.66 -10.92 -7.47
C ALA A 12 -29.81 -10.08 -6.54
N PHE A 13 -28.51 -10.04 -6.79
CA PHE A 13 -27.56 -9.24 -6.02
C PHE A 13 -26.84 -8.24 -6.93
N ASN A 14 -26.42 -7.12 -6.32
CA ASN A 14 -25.60 -6.11 -6.96
C ASN A 14 -24.21 -6.15 -6.33
N ILE A 15 -23.16 -6.26 -7.14
CA ILE A 15 -21.76 -6.28 -6.70
C ILE A 15 -21.03 -5.10 -7.32
N LYS A 16 -20.21 -4.44 -6.52
CA LYS A 16 -19.23 -3.45 -6.97
C LYS A 16 -17.85 -4.10 -6.93
N LEU A 17 -17.26 -4.28 -8.10
CA LEU A 17 -15.92 -4.85 -8.25
C LEU A 17 -14.91 -3.73 -8.45
N THR A 18 -13.74 -3.89 -7.84
CA THR A 18 -12.56 -3.07 -8.12
C THR A 18 -11.50 -3.99 -8.72
N GLU A 19 -10.91 -3.56 -9.83
CA GLU A 19 -9.82 -4.28 -10.47
C GLU A 19 -8.58 -4.33 -9.57
N LEU A 20 -8.00 -5.52 -9.41
CA LEU A 20 -6.75 -5.71 -8.66
C LEU A 20 -5.58 -5.13 -9.47
N GLY A 21 -4.74 -4.29 -8.84
CA GLY A 21 -3.64 -3.60 -9.51
C GLY A 21 -4.04 -2.54 -10.53
N GLY A 22 -5.33 -2.22 -10.63
CA GLY A 22 -5.87 -1.20 -11.52
C GLY A 22 -6.74 -0.17 -10.80
N THR A 23 -7.30 0.75 -11.57
CA THR A 23 -8.22 1.79 -11.05
C THR A 23 -9.65 1.56 -11.50
N ARG A 24 -9.89 0.54 -12.34
CA ARG A 24 -11.22 0.28 -12.92
C ARG A 24 -12.16 -0.26 -11.86
N LYS A 25 -13.38 0.27 -11.89
CA LYS A 25 -14.50 -0.22 -11.08
C LYS A 25 -15.60 -0.70 -12.00
N LYS A 26 -16.25 -1.80 -11.63
CA LYS A 26 -17.35 -2.38 -12.40
C LYS A 26 -18.51 -2.68 -11.48
N ASP A 27 -19.65 -2.09 -11.79
CA ASP A 27 -20.91 -2.40 -11.13
C ASP A 27 -21.62 -3.50 -11.92
N MET A 28 -21.81 -4.66 -11.29
CA MET A 28 -22.61 -5.75 -11.83
C MET A 28 -23.96 -5.75 -11.12
N ASN A 29 -24.99 -5.36 -11.86
CA ASN A 29 -26.35 -5.26 -11.34
C ASN A 29 -27.17 -6.49 -11.73
N SER A 30 -28.07 -6.90 -10.85
CA SER A 30 -29.05 -7.95 -11.09
C SER A 30 -28.43 -9.32 -11.44
N LEU A 31 -27.31 -9.68 -10.81
CA LEU A 31 -26.73 -11.02 -10.97
C LEU A 31 -27.65 -12.07 -10.31
N PRO A 32 -27.96 -13.19 -11.00
CA PRO A 32 -28.70 -14.29 -10.42
C PRO A 32 -28.01 -14.85 -9.16
N GLN A 33 -28.79 -15.33 -8.18
CA GLN A 33 -28.23 -16.01 -7.00
C GLN A 33 -27.37 -17.25 -7.33
N SER A 34 -27.59 -17.88 -8.49
CA SER A 34 -26.83 -19.03 -8.98
C SER A 34 -25.63 -18.64 -9.84
N TYR A 35 -25.30 -17.35 -9.95
CA TYR A 35 -24.16 -16.91 -10.74
C TYR A 35 -22.86 -17.28 -10.02
N ASP A 36 -22.09 -18.16 -10.64
CA ASP A 36 -20.82 -18.64 -10.11
C ASP A 36 -19.67 -17.72 -10.55
N LEU A 37 -18.88 -17.28 -9.57
CA LEU A 37 -17.71 -16.43 -9.80
C LEU A 37 -16.48 -17.29 -9.50
N PRO A 38 -15.55 -17.41 -10.46
CA PRO A 38 -14.38 -18.22 -10.24
C PRO A 38 -13.52 -17.59 -9.13
N GLU A 39 -13.05 -18.44 -8.23
CA GLU A 39 -12.23 -18.04 -7.09
C GLU A 39 -10.78 -17.85 -7.54
N VAL A 40 -10.21 -16.67 -7.24
CA VAL A 40 -8.79 -16.40 -7.45
C VAL A 40 -8.06 -16.58 -6.14
N ARG A 41 -7.05 -17.46 -6.13
CA ARG A 41 -6.18 -17.65 -4.97
C ARG A 41 -5.16 -16.53 -4.88
N TYR A 42 -4.95 -16.02 -3.68
CA TYR A 42 -3.92 -15.04 -3.40
C TYR A 42 -3.29 -15.33 -2.04
N GLU A 43 -2.08 -14.82 -1.86
CA GLU A 43 -1.41 -14.80 -0.57
C GLU A 43 -0.97 -13.38 -0.22
N ARG A 44 -0.67 -13.18 1.07
CA ARG A 44 -0.15 -11.93 1.59
C ARG A 44 1.26 -12.17 2.11
N VAL A 45 2.24 -11.56 1.45
CA VAL A 45 3.66 -11.81 1.68
C VAL A 45 4.26 -10.62 2.41
N LYS A 46 4.99 -10.91 3.50
CA LYS A 46 5.71 -9.90 4.25
C LYS A 46 7.12 -9.72 3.71
N LEU A 47 7.41 -8.53 3.19
CA LEU A 47 8.69 -8.16 2.61
C LEU A 47 9.24 -6.91 3.28
N LEU A 48 10.51 -6.60 3.05
CA LEU A 48 11.16 -5.36 3.49
C LEU A 48 11.43 -4.51 2.26
N PHE A 49 11.05 -3.23 2.30
CA PHE A 49 11.43 -2.31 1.23
C PHE A 49 12.95 -2.09 1.22
N SER A 50 13.61 -2.28 0.08
CA SER A 50 15.06 -2.12 -0.06
C SER A 50 15.48 -0.81 -0.73
N GLY A 51 14.59 -0.19 -1.51
CA GLY A 51 14.87 1.07 -2.20
C GLY A 51 14.16 1.17 -3.55
N TYR A 52 14.46 2.23 -4.30
CA TYR A 52 14.12 2.33 -5.72
C TYR A 52 15.35 1.99 -6.57
N ASP A 53 15.15 1.26 -7.66
CA ASP A 53 16.19 0.99 -8.66
C ASP A 53 16.30 2.11 -9.72
N ASP A 54 17.23 1.95 -10.66
CA ASP A 54 17.48 2.92 -11.74
C ASP A 54 16.31 3.03 -12.75
N ASP A 55 15.36 2.08 -12.71
CA ASP A 55 14.18 2.00 -13.59
C ASP A 55 12.89 2.44 -12.88
N ASP A 56 13.01 3.15 -11.74
CA ASP A 56 11.90 3.60 -10.90
C ASP A 56 10.99 2.46 -10.39
N ASN A 57 11.53 1.26 -10.16
CA ASN A 57 10.82 0.20 -9.46
C ASN A 57 11.08 0.28 -7.95
N ALA A 58 10.04 0.12 -7.16
CA ALA A 58 10.16 -0.17 -5.74
C ALA A 58 10.59 -1.63 -5.55
N CYS A 59 11.74 -1.83 -4.94
CA CYS A 59 12.31 -3.13 -4.66
C CYS A 59 11.94 -3.58 -3.24
N PHE A 60 11.55 -4.85 -3.12
CA PHE A 60 11.18 -5.49 -1.86
C PHE A 60 11.90 -6.81 -1.71
N VAL A 61 12.51 -7.04 -0.55
CA VAL A 61 13.29 -8.25 -0.26
C VAL A 61 12.62 -9.10 0.81
N TYR A 62 12.75 -10.42 0.68
CA TYR A 62 12.36 -11.32 1.76
C TYR A 62 13.28 -11.13 2.98
N PRO A 63 12.72 -11.14 4.20
CA PRO A 63 13.51 -11.00 5.41
C PRO A 63 14.43 -12.20 5.62
N GLN A 64 15.55 -12.00 6.34
CA GLN A 64 16.60 -13.01 6.52
C GLN A 64 16.14 -14.35 7.16
N HIS A 65 15.01 -14.34 7.85
CA HIS A 65 14.44 -15.54 8.48
C HIS A 65 13.41 -16.27 7.59
N SER A 66 13.17 -15.79 6.37
CA SER A 66 12.31 -16.43 5.36
C SER A 66 13.07 -17.55 4.63
N ALA A 67 12.34 -18.53 4.10
CA ALA A 67 12.92 -19.54 3.19
C ALA A 67 13.47 -18.92 1.89
N ASN A 68 12.88 -17.81 1.46
CA ASN A 68 13.22 -17.07 0.24
C ASN A 68 14.20 -15.90 0.52
N ALA A 69 14.93 -15.92 1.64
CA ALA A 69 15.77 -14.81 2.06
C ALA A 69 16.73 -14.33 0.95
N GLY A 70 16.69 -13.03 0.65
CA GLY A 70 17.51 -12.40 -0.39
C GLY A 70 16.88 -12.38 -1.79
N GLU A 71 15.75 -13.07 -2.00
CA GLU A 71 14.96 -12.89 -3.22
C GLU A 71 14.27 -11.53 -3.23
N GLU A 72 14.10 -10.97 -4.43
CA GLU A 72 13.57 -9.63 -4.69
C GLU A 72 12.26 -9.69 -5.47
N VAL A 73 11.35 -8.80 -5.10
CA VAL A 73 10.11 -8.51 -5.81
C VAL A 73 10.13 -7.03 -6.17
N ASN A 74 10.02 -6.72 -7.46
CA ASN A 74 10.07 -5.35 -7.96
C ASN A 74 8.70 -4.94 -8.48
N ILE A 75 8.21 -3.80 -7.99
CA ILE A 75 6.91 -3.23 -8.39
C ILE A 75 7.18 -1.84 -8.97
N PRO A 76 6.72 -1.53 -10.19
CA PRO A 76 6.86 -0.18 -10.74
C PRO A 76 6.29 0.88 -9.79
N ALA A 77 7.04 1.96 -9.52
CA ALA A 77 6.60 3.02 -8.60
C ALA A 77 5.24 3.61 -9.00
N THR A 78 4.95 3.65 -10.31
CA THR A 78 3.65 4.10 -10.86
C THR A 78 2.44 3.27 -10.39
N LYS A 79 2.64 2.04 -9.90
CA LYS A 79 1.60 1.21 -9.30
C LYS A 79 1.41 1.45 -7.79
N LEU A 80 2.32 2.19 -7.17
CA LEU A 80 2.23 2.60 -5.78
C LEU A 80 1.46 3.92 -5.66
N SER A 81 0.80 4.12 -4.53
CA SER A 81 0.23 5.42 -4.21
C SER A 81 1.35 6.46 -4.07
N GLU A 82 1.06 7.73 -4.37
CA GLU A 82 2.02 8.83 -4.20
C GLU A 82 2.58 8.88 -2.76
N GLN A 83 1.75 8.55 -1.78
CA GLN A 83 2.16 8.46 -0.38
C GLN A 83 3.18 7.35 -0.14
N HIS A 84 2.97 6.15 -0.71
CA HIS A 84 3.95 5.08 -0.60
C HIS A 84 5.25 5.47 -1.31
N GLN A 85 5.15 6.12 -2.47
CA GLN A 85 6.31 6.64 -3.17
C GLN A 85 7.16 7.57 -2.29
N GLN A 86 6.50 8.45 -1.53
CA GLN A 86 7.15 9.43 -0.67
C GLN A 86 7.60 8.87 0.69
N PHE A 87 6.91 7.88 1.26
CA PHE A 87 7.11 7.48 2.67
C PHE A 87 7.62 6.05 2.87
N LEU A 88 7.79 5.23 1.81
CA LEU A 88 8.50 3.97 1.94
C LEU A 88 9.94 4.22 2.37
N ALA A 89 10.34 3.59 3.48
CA ALA A 89 11.65 3.73 4.09
C ALA A 89 12.42 2.41 4.00
N VAL A 90 13.72 2.47 3.71
CA VAL A 90 14.54 1.26 3.63
C VAL A 90 14.44 0.46 4.93
N GLY A 91 14.18 -0.85 4.80
CA GLY A 91 13.92 -1.77 5.91
C GLY A 91 12.48 -1.76 6.43
N MET A 92 11.59 -0.94 5.88
CA MET A 92 10.18 -0.91 6.28
C MET A 92 9.51 -2.25 5.95
N PRO A 93 8.88 -2.93 6.93
CA PRO A 93 8.10 -4.12 6.66
C PRO A 93 6.80 -3.74 5.96
N VAL A 94 6.56 -4.36 4.81
CA VAL A 94 5.34 -4.19 4.03
C VAL A 94 4.67 -5.54 3.84
N ASP A 95 3.37 -5.49 3.61
CA ASP A 95 2.55 -6.66 3.34
C ASP A 95 1.97 -6.52 1.94
N ILE A 96 2.35 -7.40 1.00
CA ILE A 96 2.02 -7.27 -0.42
C ILE A 96 1.14 -8.46 -0.83
N MET A 97 0.09 -8.18 -1.60
CA MET A 97 -0.75 -9.24 -2.19
C MET A 97 -0.05 -9.84 -3.40
N HIS A 98 0.09 -11.16 -3.38
CA HIS A 98 0.62 -11.95 -4.48
C HIS A 98 -0.47 -12.86 -5.04
N ILE A 99 -0.69 -12.74 -6.34
CA ILE A 99 -1.55 -13.64 -7.12
C ILE A 99 -0.63 -14.41 -8.06
N GLY A 100 -0.48 -15.70 -7.80
CA GLY A 100 0.30 -16.57 -8.67
C GLY A 100 -0.31 -16.66 -10.07
N ALA A 101 0.52 -16.97 -11.05
CA ALA A 101 0.03 -17.23 -12.40
C ALA A 101 -0.92 -18.46 -12.41
N ASP A 102 -2.02 -18.34 -13.16
CA ASP A 102 -2.97 -19.42 -13.39
C ASP A 102 -3.31 -19.45 -14.89
N GLU A 103 -2.76 -20.44 -15.60
CA GLU A 103 -2.95 -20.58 -17.05
C GLU A 103 -4.38 -20.97 -17.43
N GLU A 104 -5.09 -21.72 -16.57
CA GLU A 104 -6.47 -22.14 -16.82
C GLU A 104 -7.41 -20.92 -16.78
N MET A 105 -7.13 -19.98 -15.87
CA MET A 105 -7.87 -18.73 -15.73
C MET A 105 -7.29 -17.58 -16.57
N GLY A 106 -6.15 -17.77 -17.24
CA GLY A 106 -5.45 -16.74 -18.00
C GLY A 106 -4.92 -15.59 -17.13
N ILE A 107 -4.61 -15.87 -15.87
CA ILE A 107 -4.07 -14.90 -14.90
C ILE A 107 -2.55 -14.93 -14.98
N SER A 108 -1.93 -13.80 -15.30
CA SER A 108 -0.50 -13.62 -15.12
C SER A 108 -0.17 -13.37 -13.65
N GLU A 109 1.03 -13.73 -13.22
CA GLU A 109 1.55 -13.37 -11.90
C GLU A 109 1.39 -11.86 -11.64
N LEU A 110 0.86 -11.51 -10.47
CA LEU A 110 0.58 -10.13 -10.11
C LEU A 110 0.93 -9.84 -8.66
N TRP A 111 1.78 -8.83 -8.48
CA TRP A 111 2.10 -8.23 -7.19
C TRP A 111 1.37 -6.89 -7.06
N THR A 112 0.53 -6.74 -6.04
CA THR A 112 -0.31 -5.56 -5.86
C THR A 112 -0.72 -5.33 -4.40
N ASP A 113 -1.52 -4.30 -4.15
CA ASP A 113 -2.10 -3.97 -2.84
C ASP A 113 -1.05 -3.93 -1.72
N VAL A 114 0.00 -3.11 -1.94
CA VAL A 114 1.08 -2.88 -0.99
C VAL A 114 0.52 -2.18 0.25
N ASN A 115 0.53 -2.86 1.39
CA ASN A 115 0.11 -2.31 2.67
C ASN A 115 1.34 -1.98 3.51
N VAL A 116 1.48 -0.69 3.80
CA VAL A 116 2.52 -0.18 4.71
C VAL A 116 2.01 -0.13 6.16
N PRO A 117 2.90 -0.10 7.17
CA PRO A 117 2.50 0.08 8.55
C PRO A 117 1.75 1.41 8.74
N THR A 118 0.72 1.42 9.59
CA THR A 118 -0.03 2.64 9.92
C THR A 118 0.80 3.70 10.63
N SER A 119 1.97 3.33 11.14
CA SER A 119 2.96 4.25 11.63
C SER A 119 4.36 3.66 11.53
N TYR A 120 5.33 4.50 11.23
CA TYR A 120 6.74 4.10 11.14
C TYR A 120 7.67 5.15 11.76
N GLU A 121 8.87 4.73 12.13
CA GLU A 121 9.90 5.57 12.71
C GLU A 121 10.82 6.10 11.61
N TYR A 122 11.10 7.40 11.66
CA TYR A 122 11.98 8.06 10.72
C TYR A 122 12.98 8.93 11.47
N THR A 123 14.15 9.13 10.88
CA THR A 123 15.15 10.06 11.37
C THR A 123 14.98 11.39 10.66
N VAL A 124 14.96 12.49 11.41
CA VAL A 124 14.96 13.83 10.83
C VAL A 124 16.35 14.13 10.28
N GLU A 125 16.48 14.27 8.96
CA GLU A 125 17.74 14.67 8.33
C GLU A 125 17.95 16.17 8.43
N ASN A 126 16.92 16.94 8.09
CA ASN A 126 16.98 18.40 8.10
C ASN A 126 15.58 18.99 8.30
N LEU A 127 15.51 20.29 8.54
CA LEU A 127 14.28 21.05 8.76
C LEU A 127 14.16 22.15 7.71
N ARG A 128 12.96 22.34 7.17
CA ARG A 128 12.64 23.41 6.21
C ARG A 128 11.36 24.13 6.63
N MET A 129 11.25 25.40 6.28
CA MET A 129 10.01 26.15 6.50
C MET A 129 9.14 26.09 5.25
N LYS A 130 7.85 25.76 5.43
CA LYS A 130 6.82 25.87 4.39
C LYS A 130 5.72 26.82 4.88
N GLY A 131 5.86 28.11 4.55
CA GLY A 131 5.06 29.16 5.16
C GLY A 131 5.38 29.28 6.65
N MET A 132 4.36 29.14 7.50
CA MET A 132 4.53 29.16 8.97
C MET A 132 4.83 27.77 9.57
N TYR A 133 4.81 26.70 8.77
CA TYR A 133 5.00 25.34 9.27
C TYR A 133 6.46 24.91 9.18
N LYS A 134 6.94 24.30 10.27
CA LYS A 134 8.23 23.63 10.34
C LYS A 134 8.09 22.21 9.80
N MET A 135 8.78 21.91 8.70
CA MET A 135 8.73 20.63 8.01
C MET A 135 10.01 19.85 8.28
N ALA A 136 9.88 18.58 8.67
CA ALA A 136 10.99 17.64 8.73
C ALA A 136 11.19 16.96 7.37
N VAL A 137 12.44 17.00 6.89
CA VAL A 137 12.97 16.16 5.81
C VAL A 137 13.43 14.86 6.46
N LEU A 138 12.92 13.74 5.96
CA LEU A 138 13.18 12.42 6.52
C LEU A 138 14.40 11.81 5.84
N LYS A 139 15.23 11.10 6.59
CA LYS A 139 16.48 10.53 6.06
C LYS A 139 16.22 9.31 5.17
N GLU A 140 15.20 8.52 5.52
CA GLU A 140 14.96 7.20 4.93
C GLU A 140 14.05 7.24 3.69
N CYS A 141 13.44 8.39 3.38
CA CYS A 141 12.48 8.55 2.29
C CYS A 141 12.36 10.03 1.87
N ASP A 142 11.72 10.30 0.73
CA ASP A 142 11.53 11.67 0.22
C ASP A 142 10.37 12.44 0.90
N GLY A 143 9.70 11.81 1.86
CA GLY A 143 8.56 12.35 2.57
C GLY A 143 8.88 13.58 3.40
N LEU A 144 7.91 14.50 3.47
CA LEU A 144 7.97 15.70 4.30
C LEU A 144 6.79 15.71 5.26
N VAL A 145 7.05 15.96 6.54
CA VAL A 145 5.99 16.03 7.56
C VAL A 145 6.10 17.29 8.40
N SER A 146 4.97 17.94 8.68
CA SER A 146 4.93 19.09 9.58
C SER A 146 5.14 18.62 11.02
N VAL A 147 6.08 19.24 11.73
CA VAL A 147 6.51 18.86 13.08
C VAL A 147 6.43 20.05 14.03
N THR A 148 6.52 19.75 15.33
CA THR A 148 6.57 20.76 16.40
C THR A 148 7.95 21.42 16.50
N ASP A 149 7.99 22.62 17.08
CA ASP A 149 9.21 23.44 17.13
C ASP A 149 10.38 22.81 17.90
N ASN A 150 10.08 21.91 18.83
CA ASN A 150 11.08 21.20 19.64
C ASN A 150 11.86 20.12 18.87
N ILE A 151 11.47 19.76 17.65
CA ILE A 151 12.18 18.77 16.83
C ILE A 151 13.47 19.36 16.25
N GLN A 152 14.55 18.58 16.30
CA GLN A 152 15.86 18.92 15.77
C GLN A 152 16.33 17.88 14.75
N PRO A 153 17.27 18.23 13.85
CA PRO A 153 17.93 17.25 13.00
C PRO A 153 18.62 16.17 13.85
N GLY A 154 18.52 14.92 13.42
CA GLY A 154 18.98 13.73 14.14
C GLY A 154 17.95 13.12 15.09
N ASP A 155 16.85 13.82 15.40
CA ASP A 155 15.77 13.25 16.20
C ASP A 155 15.07 12.10 15.45
N LYS A 156 14.66 11.08 16.21
CA LYS A 156 13.75 10.04 15.73
C LYS A 156 12.31 10.46 16.00
N ILE A 157 11.48 10.38 14.98
CA ILE A 157 10.07 10.75 15.05
C ILE A 157 9.21 9.63 14.51
N LYS A 158 8.02 9.49 15.11
CA LYS A 158 6.97 8.62 14.59
C LYS A 158 6.14 9.39 13.57
N VAL A 159 5.95 8.83 12.38
CA VAL A 159 5.00 9.35 11.39
C VAL A 159 3.83 8.38 11.31
N THR A 160 2.62 8.92 11.38
CA THR A 160 1.38 8.16 11.16
C THR A 160 1.02 8.24 9.68
N ILE A 161 0.86 7.08 9.05
CA ILE A 161 0.52 6.91 7.65
C ILE A 161 -0.93 6.44 7.60
N ARG A 162 -1.84 7.36 7.28
CA ARG A 162 -3.27 7.05 7.28
C ARG A 162 -3.68 6.40 5.96
N PRO A 163 -4.71 5.53 5.98
CA PRO A 163 -5.27 4.93 4.76
C PRO A 163 -5.87 5.97 3.79
N ASP A 164 -6.18 7.18 4.26
CA ASP A 164 -6.74 8.27 3.45
C ASP A 164 -5.68 9.04 2.65
N GLY A 165 -4.42 8.57 2.64
CA GLY A 165 -3.33 9.21 1.91
C GLY A 165 -2.54 10.23 2.74
N LYS A 166 -2.96 10.54 3.98
CA LYS A 166 -2.33 11.60 4.78
C LYS A 166 -1.25 11.05 5.71
N CYS A 167 -0.07 11.65 5.64
CA CYS A 167 1.00 11.47 6.62
C CYS A 167 0.98 12.61 7.65
N SER A 168 1.13 12.28 8.93
CA SER A 168 1.17 13.26 10.02
C SER A 168 2.16 12.90 11.10
N PHE A 169 2.75 13.91 11.73
CA PHE A 169 3.63 13.74 12.88
C PHE A 169 2.87 13.07 14.04
N GLY A 170 3.42 11.95 14.51
CA GLY A 170 2.87 11.12 15.59
C GLY A 170 3.59 11.27 16.92
N GLY A 171 4.70 12.02 16.98
CA GLY A 171 5.46 12.28 18.20
C GLY A 171 6.96 12.09 18.01
N LYS A 172 7.73 12.66 18.95
CA LYS A 172 9.15 12.38 19.11
C LYS A 172 9.34 11.08 19.90
N LEU A 173 10.34 10.28 19.53
CA LEU A 173 10.70 9.04 20.20
C LEU A 173 11.87 9.26 21.17
#